data_AF-A0A127T081-F1
#
_entry.id   AF-A0A127T081-F1
#
_cell.length_a   1.000
_cell.length_b   1.000
_cell.length_c   1.000
_cell.angle_alpha   90.00
_cell.angle_beta   90.00
_cell.angle_gamma   90.00
#
_symmetry.space_group_name_H-M   'P 1'
#
loop_
_entity.id
_entity.type
_entity.pdbx_description
1 polymer ?
#
loop_
_entity_poly.entity_id
_entity_poly.type
_entity_poly.pdbx_seq_one_letter_code
_entity_poly.pdbx_strand_id
1 'polypeptide(L)'
;MLKITNDGRKLALDQRLMDPVLPDEDTSKAATCVEKAFEIWEQTKEQRSTQLIFCDLSTPKGDGEFNVYDDIRNKLIEKGVPPEEIAFIHEANTELRKAELFGKVRSGQVRFLLGSTQKMGAGTNVQDRLIALHHLDVPWRPSDVGRILRTFKIKKNVEVTDNGKDNF
;
A
#
# COMPACT_ATOMS: atom_id res chain seq x y z
N MET A 1 23.18 -14.77 -7.49
CA MET A 1 21.89 -15.47 -7.32
C MET A 1 20.80 -14.54 -6.76
N LEU A 2 21.08 -13.59 -5.85
CA LEU A 2 20.09 -12.63 -5.33
C LEU A 2 19.55 -11.59 -6.33
N LYS A 3 20.35 -11.17 -7.32
CA LYS A 3 19.97 -10.14 -8.30
C LYS A 3 18.81 -10.59 -9.21
N ILE A 4 18.92 -11.80 -9.79
CA ILE A 4 17.90 -12.37 -10.68
C ILE A 4 16.57 -12.54 -9.95
N THR A 5 16.58 -13.03 -8.71
CA THR A 5 15.34 -13.21 -7.95
C THR A 5 14.73 -11.87 -7.53
N ASN A 6 15.55 -10.86 -7.25
CA ASN A 6 15.07 -9.51 -6.97
C ASN A 6 14.43 -8.86 -8.21
N ASP A 7 15.07 -9.01 -9.38
CA ASP A 7 14.56 -8.51 -10.66
C ASP A 7 13.25 -9.23 -11.04
N GLY A 8 13.17 -10.54 -10.80
CA GLY A 8 11.93 -11.31 -10.95
C GLY A 8 10.78 -10.81 -10.07
N ARG A 9 11.07 -10.44 -8.80
CA ARG A 9 10.06 -9.86 -7.90
C ARG A 9 9.61 -8.47 -8.36
N LYS A 10 10.50 -7.64 -8.89
CA LYS A 10 10.15 -6.35 -9.49
C LYS A 10 9.23 -6.53 -10.69
N LEU A 11 9.59 -7.42 -11.63
CA LEU A 11 8.75 -7.73 -12.79
C LEU A 11 7.35 -8.26 -12.39
N ALA A 12 7.29 -9.09 -11.36
CA ALA A 12 6.03 -9.62 -10.84
C ALA A 12 5.15 -8.54 -10.16
N LEU A 13 5.75 -7.45 -9.70
CA LEU A 13 5.05 -6.31 -9.13
C LEU A 13 4.58 -5.37 -10.25
N ASP A 14 5.52 -4.86 -11.04
CA ASP A 14 5.28 -4.01 -12.21
C ASP A 14 6.51 -4.03 -13.14
N GLN A 15 6.30 -4.25 -14.44
CA GLN A 15 7.39 -4.33 -15.41
C GLN A 15 8.13 -2.99 -15.57
N ARG A 16 7.46 -1.86 -15.31
CA ARG A 16 8.02 -0.51 -15.39
C ARG A 16 9.10 -0.25 -14.34
N LEU A 17 9.21 -1.10 -13.32
CA LEU A 17 10.33 -1.09 -12.35
C LEU A 17 11.65 -1.57 -12.94
N MET A 18 11.61 -2.27 -14.07
CA MET A 18 12.79 -2.68 -14.82
C MET A 18 13.03 -1.78 -16.02
N ASP A 19 11.96 -1.39 -16.72
CA ASP A 19 12.02 -0.48 -17.85
C ASP A 19 10.83 0.50 -17.83
N PRO A 20 11.03 1.76 -17.41
CA PRO A 20 9.97 2.75 -17.27
C PRO A 20 9.22 3.11 -18.57
N VAL A 21 9.75 2.76 -19.74
CA VAL A 21 9.10 3.07 -21.03
C VAL A 21 8.07 2.02 -21.45
N LEU A 22 7.96 0.91 -20.72
CA LEU A 22 6.96 -0.12 -20.97
C LEU A 22 5.54 0.41 -20.67
N PRO A 23 4.52 -0.12 -21.38
CA PRO A 23 3.14 0.29 -21.16
C PRO A 23 2.67 -0.06 -19.75
N ASP A 24 1.73 0.73 -19.23
CA ASP A 24 0.97 0.34 -18.04
C ASP A 24 0.01 -0.80 -18.40
N GLU A 25 -0.02 -1.81 -17.56
CA GLU A 25 -0.82 -3.02 -17.77
C GLU A 25 -1.97 -3.02 -16.76
N ASP A 26 -3.20 -3.02 -17.27
CA ASP A 26 -4.43 -3.04 -16.47
C ASP A 26 -4.54 -4.28 -15.57
N THR A 27 -3.78 -5.34 -15.87
CA THR A 27 -3.73 -6.58 -15.08
C THR A 27 -2.54 -6.66 -14.14
N SER A 28 -1.78 -5.57 -13.95
CA SER A 28 -0.68 -5.53 -12.98
C SER A 28 -1.18 -5.73 -11.54
N LYS A 29 -0.28 -6.09 -10.63
CA LYS A 29 -0.64 -6.22 -9.20
C LYS A 29 -1.05 -4.88 -8.62
N ALA A 30 -0.38 -3.80 -9.04
CA ALA A 30 -0.72 -2.44 -8.67
C ALA A 30 -2.13 -2.07 -9.15
N ALA A 31 -2.47 -2.33 -10.41
CA ALA A 31 -3.80 -2.06 -10.96
C ALA A 31 -4.90 -2.86 -10.23
N THR A 32 -4.71 -4.17 -10.06
CA THR A 32 -5.66 -5.02 -9.30
C THR A 32 -5.84 -4.53 -7.86
N CYS A 33 -4.75 -4.10 -7.21
CA CYS A 33 -4.82 -3.53 -5.86
C CYS A 33 -5.62 -2.23 -5.83
N VAL A 34 -5.43 -1.34 -6.81
CA VAL A 34 -6.18 -0.09 -6.91
C VAL A 34 -7.66 -0.35 -7.09
N GLU A 35 -8.05 -1.30 -7.94
CA GLU A 35 -9.46 -1.65 -8.16
C GLU A 35 -10.14 -2.10 -6.86
N LYS A 36 -9.54 -3.09 -6.17
CA LYS A 36 -10.08 -3.58 -4.89
C LYS A 36 -10.11 -2.49 -3.82
N ALA A 37 -9.04 -1.71 -3.72
CA ALA A 37 -8.94 -0.67 -2.70
C ALA A 37 -9.94 0.47 -2.97
N PHE A 38 -10.21 0.78 -4.24
CA PHE A 38 -11.24 1.73 -4.64
C PHE A 38 -12.66 1.21 -4.33
N GLU A 39 -12.93 -0.07 -4.63
CA GLU A 39 -14.21 -0.70 -4.31
C GLU A 39 -14.50 -0.63 -2.80
N ILE A 40 -13.54 -1.01 -1.95
CA ILE A 40 -13.66 -0.92 -0.50
C ILE A 40 -13.85 0.53 -0.05
N TRP A 41 -13.16 1.48 -0.68
CA TRP A 41 -13.31 2.90 -0.38
C TRP A 41 -14.72 3.41 -0.68
N GLU A 42 -15.32 2.99 -1.80
CA GLU A 42 -16.68 3.33 -2.18
C GLU A 42 -17.69 2.74 -1.20
N GLN A 43 -17.56 1.44 -0.89
CA GLN A 43 -18.43 0.72 0.05
C GLN A 43 -18.36 1.28 1.47
N THR A 44 -17.23 1.87 1.85
CA THR A 44 -16.98 2.38 3.21
C THR A 44 -16.98 3.90 3.33
N LYS A 45 -17.55 4.61 2.35
CA LYS A 45 -17.61 6.09 2.33
C LYS A 45 -18.21 6.68 3.60
N GLU A 46 -19.32 6.12 4.09
CA GLU A 46 -20.01 6.62 5.29
C GLU A 46 -19.17 6.44 6.56
N GLN A 47 -18.49 5.29 6.68
CA GLN A 47 -17.66 4.96 7.85
C GLN A 47 -16.31 5.67 7.80
N ARG A 48 -15.93 6.25 6.66
CA ARG A 48 -14.61 6.84 6.39
C ARG A 48 -13.48 5.88 6.79
N SER A 49 -13.61 4.63 6.40
CA SER A 49 -12.62 3.59 6.73
C SER A 49 -11.29 3.85 6.04
N THR A 50 -10.22 3.34 6.66
CA THR A 50 -8.83 3.44 6.19
C THR A 50 -8.33 2.08 5.73
N GLN A 51 -7.49 2.09 4.71
CA GLN A 51 -6.81 0.94 4.13
C GLN A 51 -5.29 1.18 4.19
N LEU A 52 -4.52 0.13 4.49
CA LEU A 52 -3.06 0.18 4.42
C LEU A 52 -2.59 -0.58 3.18
N ILE A 53 -1.69 0.03 2.42
CA ILE A 53 -1.08 -0.59 1.24
C ILE A 53 0.43 -0.71 1.49
N PHE A 54 0.90 -1.93 1.59
CA PHE A 54 2.30 -2.26 1.83
C PHE A 54 3.02 -2.51 0.51
N CYS A 55 4.12 -1.76 0.30
CA CYS A 55 5.06 -2.03 -0.78
C CYS A 55 6.52 -1.81 -0.33
N ASP A 56 7.35 -2.86 -0.37
CA ASP A 56 8.75 -2.80 0.05
C ASP A 56 9.72 -2.58 -1.13
N LEU A 57 9.37 -3.03 -2.33
CA LEU A 57 10.27 -3.06 -3.50
C LEU A 57 10.34 -1.75 -4.32
N SER A 58 9.39 -0.83 -4.14
CA SER A 58 9.27 0.38 -4.98
C SER A 58 9.04 1.64 -4.13
N THR A 59 9.85 1.81 -3.09
CA THR A 59 9.76 3.02 -2.25
C THR A 59 10.17 4.28 -3.03
N PRO A 60 9.49 5.44 -2.82
CA PRO A 60 9.83 6.68 -3.51
C PRO A 60 11.26 7.15 -3.15
N LYS A 61 12.08 7.45 -4.16
CA LYS A 61 13.45 7.97 -3.99
C LYS A 61 13.57 9.49 -4.23
N GLY A 62 12.58 10.10 -4.89
CA GLY A 62 12.58 11.53 -5.21
C GLY A 62 13.45 11.92 -6.42
N ASP A 63 13.85 10.95 -7.24
CA ASP A 63 14.67 11.12 -8.45
C ASP A 63 13.83 11.20 -9.74
N GLY A 64 12.49 11.11 -9.62
CA GLY A 64 11.57 11.12 -10.77
C GLY A 64 11.47 9.79 -11.50
N GLU A 65 12.13 8.73 -11.00
CA GLU A 65 11.93 7.38 -11.52
C GLU A 65 10.52 6.85 -11.21
N PHE A 66 10.05 5.95 -12.07
CA PHE A 66 8.80 5.24 -11.83
C PHE A 66 8.82 4.55 -10.46
N ASN A 67 7.75 4.74 -9.70
CA ASN A 67 7.52 4.01 -8.47
C ASN A 67 6.02 3.69 -8.29
N VAL A 68 5.76 2.58 -7.63
CA VAL A 68 4.42 2.02 -7.46
C VAL A 68 3.55 2.89 -6.52
N TYR A 69 4.16 3.68 -5.65
CA TYR A 69 3.41 4.56 -4.73
C TYR A 69 2.72 5.68 -5.50
N ASP A 70 3.47 6.37 -6.36
CA ASP A 70 2.94 7.44 -7.19
C ASP A 70 1.96 6.88 -8.24
N ASP A 71 2.24 5.72 -8.82
CA ASP A 71 1.33 5.03 -9.73
C ASP A 71 -0.03 4.72 -9.08
N ILE A 72 -0.02 4.13 -7.88
CA ILE A 72 -1.25 3.84 -7.13
C ILE A 72 -1.99 5.12 -6.76
N ARG A 73 -1.27 6.15 -6.29
CA ARG A 73 -1.86 7.45 -5.96
C ARG A 73 -2.54 8.07 -7.17
N ASN A 74 -1.87 8.10 -8.32
CA ASN A 74 -2.41 8.69 -9.54
C ASN A 74 -3.65 7.93 -10.01
N LYS A 75 -3.62 6.59 -10.05
CA LYS A 75 -4.77 5.77 -10.43
C LYS A 75 -5.97 5.94 -9.49
N LEU A 76 -5.74 6.07 -8.18
CA LEU A 76 -6.80 6.37 -7.22
C LEU A 76 -7.41 7.77 -7.46
N ILE A 77 -6.58 8.77 -7.73
CA ILE A 77 -7.03 10.13 -8.04
C ILE A 77 -7.84 10.16 -9.35
N GLU A 78 -7.39 9.46 -10.39
CA GLU A 78 -8.11 9.32 -11.65
C GLU A 78 -9.48 8.67 -11.48
N LYS A 79 -9.62 7.73 -10.54
CA LYS A 79 -10.91 7.14 -10.14
C LYS A 79 -11.77 8.06 -9.27
N GLY A 80 -11.27 9.24 -8.88
CA GLY A 80 -12.01 10.26 -8.13
C GLY A 80 -11.76 10.25 -6.62
N VAL A 81 -10.75 9.54 -6.13
CA VAL A 81 -10.33 9.64 -4.72
C VAL A 81 -9.66 11.01 -4.50
N PRO A 82 -10.08 11.80 -3.51
CA PRO A 82 -9.44 13.07 -3.23
C PRO A 82 -7.97 12.89 -2.80
N PRO A 83 -7.01 13.66 -3.36
CA PRO A 83 -5.59 13.49 -3.06
C PRO A 83 -5.24 13.60 -1.57
N GLU A 84 -6.02 14.37 -0.80
CA GLU A 84 -5.86 14.54 0.66
C GLU A 84 -6.19 13.29 1.48
N GLU A 85 -6.93 12.33 0.91
CA GLU A 85 -7.24 11.06 1.55
C GLU A 85 -6.11 10.04 1.39
N ILE A 86 -5.09 10.35 0.59
CA ILE A 86 -3.95 9.47 0.29
C ILE A 86 -2.69 10.07 0.93
N ALA A 87 -2.00 9.28 1.75
CA ALA A 87 -0.76 9.72 2.39
C ALA A 87 0.32 8.65 2.37
N PHE A 88 1.58 9.10 2.39
CA PHE A 88 2.74 8.22 2.42
C PHE A 88 3.46 8.32 3.75
N ILE A 89 3.73 7.18 4.40
CA ILE A 89 4.50 7.18 5.66
C ILE A 89 5.91 7.76 5.49
N HIS A 90 6.44 7.76 4.26
CA HIS A 90 7.77 8.24 3.94
C HIS A 90 7.93 9.76 4.12
N GLU A 91 6.83 10.52 4.00
CA GLU A 91 6.80 11.98 4.18
C GLU A 91 6.87 12.37 5.68
N ALA A 92 6.42 11.48 6.56
CA ALA A 92 6.47 11.65 8.01
C ALA A 92 7.82 11.17 8.59
N ASN A 93 8.85 12.00 8.44
CA ASN A 93 10.23 11.69 8.85
C ASN A 93 10.55 11.99 10.33
N THR A 94 9.67 12.66 11.07
CA THR A 94 9.81 12.92 12.52
C THR A 94 8.70 12.24 13.30
N GLU A 95 8.96 11.92 14.57
CA GLU A 95 7.94 11.29 15.43
C GLU A 95 6.71 12.18 15.60
N LEU A 96 6.88 13.51 15.63
CA LEU A 96 5.78 14.47 15.65
C LEU A 96 4.91 14.35 14.39
N ARG A 97 5.52 14.37 13.19
CA ARG A 97 4.80 14.25 11.92
C ARG A 97 4.12 12.88 11.77
N LYS A 98 4.74 11.82 12.28
CA LYS A 98 4.11 10.48 12.32
C LYS A 98 2.88 10.48 13.21
N ALA A 99 2.97 11.06 14.41
CA ALA A 99 1.85 11.17 15.33
C ALA A 99 0.68 11.98 14.73
N GLU A 100 0.98 13.08 14.05
CA GLU A 100 0.00 13.89 13.30
C GLU A 100 -0.65 13.08 12.18
N LEU A 101 0.15 12.39 11.36
CA LEU A 101 -0.34 11.54 10.28
C LEU A 101 -1.26 10.43 10.83
N PHE A 102 -0.87 9.75 11.90
CA PHE A 102 -1.71 8.73 12.54
C PHE A 102 -2.97 9.34 13.19
N GLY A 103 -2.91 10.59 13.64
CA GLY A 103 -4.10 11.36 14.03
C GLY A 103 -5.08 11.53 12.87
N LYS A 104 -4.58 11.97 11.70
CA LYS A 104 -5.39 12.11 10.48
C LYS A 104 -6.01 10.80 10.05
N VAL A 105 -5.25 9.70 10.09
CA VAL A 105 -5.75 8.36 9.78
C VAL A 105 -6.88 7.95 10.73
N ARG A 106 -6.68 8.06 12.05
CA ARG A 106 -7.72 7.72 13.05
C ARG A 106 -8.98 8.58 12.93
N SER A 107 -8.83 9.83 12.52
CA SER A 107 -9.96 10.73 12.26
C SER A 107 -10.71 10.41 10.95
N GLY A 108 -10.13 9.58 10.08
CA GLY A 108 -10.66 9.25 8.75
C GLY A 108 -10.40 10.35 7.71
N GLN A 109 -9.51 11.31 7.97
CA GLN A 109 -9.07 12.27 6.96
C GLN A 109 -8.18 11.57 5.92
N VAL A 110 -7.29 10.70 6.36
CA VAL A 110 -6.49 9.82 5.49
C VAL A 110 -7.15 8.45 5.44
N ARG A 111 -7.52 8.01 4.24
CA ARG A 111 -8.20 6.73 3.99
C ARG A 111 -7.31 5.73 3.26
N PHE A 112 -6.22 6.18 2.63
CA PHE A 112 -5.17 5.32 2.11
C PHE A 112 -3.84 5.73 2.72
N LEU A 113 -3.20 4.81 3.44
CA LEU A 113 -1.84 5.01 3.94
C LEU A 113 -0.91 4.00 3.28
N LEU A 114 0.02 4.50 2.46
CA LEU A 114 1.02 3.68 1.78
C LEU A 114 2.33 3.69 2.55
N GLY A 115 3.01 2.55 2.58
CA GLY A 115 4.30 2.45 3.23
C GLY A 115 4.98 1.09 3.13
N SER A 116 6.26 1.06 3.48
CA SER A 116 7.00 -0.18 3.58
C SER A 116 6.71 -0.86 4.90
N THR A 117 6.83 -2.19 4.94
CA THR A 117 6.77 -3.01 6.15
C THR A 117 7.70 -2.47 7.23
N GLN A 118 8.88 -2.00 6.85
CA GLN A 118 9.86 -1.43 7.78
C GLN A 118 9.38 -0.12 8.41
N LYS A 119 8.77 0.79 7.62
CA LYS A 119 8.31 2.09 8.12
C LYS A 119 6.94 2.04 8.80
N MET A 120 6.07 1.12 8.40
CA MET A 120 4.70 1.00 8.93
C MET A 120 4.56 -0.03 10.06
N GLY A 121 5.58 -0.84 10.34
CA GLY A 121 5.52 -1.95 11.30
C GLY A 121 5.19 -1.53 12.74
N ALA A 122 6.20 -1.48 13.62
CA ALA A 122 5.96 -1.28 15.06
C ALA A 122 5.62 0.19 15.39
N GLY A 123 4.57 0.41 16.18
CA GLY A 123 4.20 1.73 16.72
C GLY A 123 3.10 2.48 15.96
N THR A 124 2.55 1.90 14.89
CA THR A 124 1.47 2.51 14.10
C THR A 124 0.11 2.28 14.77
N ASN A 125 -0.43 3.31 15.44
CA ASN A 125 -1.75 3.27 16.09
C ASN A 125 -2.83 3.80 15.14
N VAL A 126 -3.28 2.95 14.21
CA VAL A 126 -4.26 3.28 13.15
C VAL A 126 -5.39 2.26 13.04
N GLN A 127 -5.58 1.41 14.05
CA GLN A 127 -6.48 0.26 14.01
C GLN A 127 -7.98 0.63 14.05
N ASP A 128 -8.33 1.83 14.52
CA ASP A 128 -9.72 2.18 14.83
C ASP A 128 -10.65 2.10 13.61
N ARG A 129 -10.19 2.63 12.48
CA ARG A 129 -10.91 2.71 11.19
C ARG A 129 -10.35 1.78 10.11
N LEU A 130 -9.39 0.92 10.47
CA LEU A 130 -8.74 0.03 9.51
C LEU A 130 -9.71 -1.06 9.04
N ILE A 131 -9.90 -1.17 7.72
CA ILE A 131 -10.80 -2.17 7.10
C ILE A 131 -10.09 -3.13 6.14
N ALA A 132 -8.93 -2.74 5.58
CA ALA A 132 -8.22 -3.61 4.66
C ALA A 132 -6.70 -3.45 4.75
N LEU A 133 -6.00 -4.55 4.50
CA LEU A 133 -4.55 -4.61 4.35
C LEU A 133 -4.21 -5.19 2.98
N HIS A 134 -3.53 -4.41 2.16
CA HIS A 134 -3.08 -4.85 0.84
C HIS A 134 -1.56 -5.03 0.85
N HIS A 135 -1.09 -6.21 0.48
CA HIS A 135 0.33 -6.49 0.30
C HIS A 135 0.62 -6.63 -1.20
N LEU A 136 1.40 -5.69 -1.75
CA LEU A 136 1.78 -5.72 -3.16
C LEU A 136 2.98 -6.62 -3.42
N ASP A 137 3.92 -6.63 -2.48
CA ASP A 137 5.04 -7.53 -2.46
C ASP A 137 5.20 -8.12 -1.05
N VAL A 138 5.26 -9.45 -0.99
CA VAL A 138 5.35 -10.18 0.27
C VAL A 138 6.82 -10.20 0.71
N PRO A 139 7.12 -9.94 1.99
CA PRO A 139 8.47 -10.04 2.51
C PRO A 139 9.01 -11.47 2.42
N TRP A 140 10.33 -11.60 2.35
CA TRP A 140 11.00 -12.91 2.25
C TRP A 140 10.71 -13.87 3.39
N ARG A 141 10.38 -13.35 4.58
CA ARG A 141 10.19 -14.17 5.78
C ARG A 141 8.70 -14.20 6.12
N PRO A 142 8.09 -15.40 6.21
CA PRO A 142 6.70 -15.54 6.66
C PRO A 142 6.42 -14.90 8.03
N SER A 143 7.44 -14.84 8.91
CA SER A 143 7.34 -14.20 10.21
C SER A 143 7.06 -12.69 10.15
N ASP A 144 7.49 -12.01 9.07
CA ASP A 144 7.23 -10.58 8.87
C ASP A 144 5.73 -10.36 8.55
N VAL A 145 5.12 -11.21 7.73
CA VAL A 145 3.67 -11.21 7.47
C VAL A 145 2.89 -11.46 8.77
N GLY A 146 3.26 -12.51 9.53
CA GLY A 146 2.62 -12.81 10.81
C GLY A 146 2.75 -11.68 11.84
N ARG A 147 3.85 -10.91 11.80
CA ARG A 147 4.02 -9.73 12.66
C ARG A 147 3.02 -8.63 12.30
N ILE A 148 2.84 -8.33 11.02
CA ILE A 148 1.91 -7.30 10.52
C ILE A 148 0.47 -7.64 10.95
N LEU A 149 0.05 -8.88 10.69
CA LEU A 149 -1.29 -9.35 11.08
C LEU A 149 -1.56 -9.20 12.59
N ARG A 150 -0.55 -9.48 13.43
CA ARG A 150 -0.65 -9.27 14.89
C ARG A 150 -0.67 -7.79 15.27
N THR A 151 0.17 -6.97 14.64
CA THR A 151 0.29 -5.53 14.94
C THR A 151 -1.00 -4.77 14.65
N PHE A 152 -1.69 -5.11 13.56
CA PHE A 152 -2.93 -4.44 13.18
C PHE A 152 -4.19 -5.09 13.76
N LYS A 153 -4.03 -6.13 14.59
CA LYS A 153 -5.07 -6.83 15.36
C LYS A 153 -6.40 -6.80 14.63
N ILE A 154 -6.44 -7.50 13.50
CA ILE A 154 -7.59 -7.58 12.59
C ILE A 154 -8.86 -7.79 13.43
N LYS A 155 -9.69 -6.74 13.55
CA LYS A 155 -11.09 -6.89 13.98
C LYS A 155 -11.73 -7.86 12.97
N LYS A 156 -12.75 -8.63 13.35
CA LYS A 156 -13.37 -9.71 12.55
C LYS A 156 -13.72 -9.40 11.07
N ASN A 157 -13.59 -8.16 10.61
CA ASN A 157 -13.96 -7.68 9.28
C ASN A 157 -12.79 -7.05 8.48
N VAL A 158 -11.52 -7.22 8.86
CA VAL A 158 -10.40 -6.71 8.03
C VAL A 158 -10.07 -7.73 6.94
N GLU A 159 -10.23 -7.35 5.68
CA GLU A 159 -9.85 -8.17 4.55
C GLU A 159 -8.34 -8.05 4.29
N VAL A 160 -7.68 -9.20 4.17
CA VAL A 160 -6.26 -9.29 3.80
C VAL A 160 -6.21 -9.85 2.38
N THR A 161 -5.85 -9.01 1.42
CA THR A 161 -5.74 -9.43 0.03
C THR A 161 -4.28 -9.67 -0.33
N ASP A 162 -3.93 -10.91 -0.67
CA ASP A 162 -2.74 -11.20 -1.46
C ASP A 162 -3.11 -11.03 -2.94
N ASN A 163 -2.45 -10.11 -3.63
CA ASN A 163 -2.72 -9.83 -5.05
C ASN A 163 -1.86 -10.72 -5.97
N GLY A 164 -1.65 -11.97 -5.57
CA GLY A 164 -1.09 -13.02 -6.41
C GLY A 164 -1.97 -13.28 -7.64
N LYS A 165 -1.36 -13.41 -8.82
CA LYS A 165 -2.05 -13.86 -10.03
C LYS A 165 -2.26 -15.37 -9.94
N ASP A 166 -3.17 -15.82 -9.09
CA ASP A 166 -3.53 -17.22 -8.98
C ASP A 166 -4.65 -17.53 -9.97
N ASN A 167 -4.28 -17.70 -11.24
CA ASN A 167 -5.08 -18.38 -12.25
C ASN A 167 -4.09 -19.10 -13.19
N PHE A 168 -3.68 -20.30 -12.79
CA PHE A 168 -3.07 -21.30 -13.65
C PHE A 168 -4.12 -22.34 -14.03
#